data_AF-A0A537IIU5-F1
#
_entry.id   AF-A0A537IIU5-F1
#
_cell.length_a   1.000
_cell.length_b   1.000
_cell.length_c   1.000
_cell.angle_alpha   90.00
_cell.angle_beta   90.00
_cell.angle_gamma   90.00
#
_symmetry.space_group_name_H-M   'P 1'
#
loop_
_entity.id
_entity.type
_entity.pdbx_description
1 polymer ?
#
loop_
_entity_poly.entity_id
_entity_poly.type
_entity_poly.pdbx_seq_one_letter_code
_entity_poly.pdbx_strand_id
1 'polypeptide(L)'
;MLESFFSYIEWIELETFFSGYLLVYAIIHLVASKPPLTSFAKTRLLPKLPLAYALAGTLYLGLQLKDAYPDYTIGHMAASVQLPFLKIWALLSILFWIPLFNKKPVFSLLHSSVFFFLLLKSLYLNLFTSAADNDMVRNSMKIYSVSIILNLVALLLVTLISLLPAFSKKTST
;
A
#
# COMPACT_ATOMS: atom_id res chain seq x y z
N MET A 1 -8.50 5.19 -27.17
CA MET A 1 -9.52 4.48 -26.35
C MET A 1 -8.92 3.28 -25.59
N LEU A 2 -8.06 2.47 -26.23
CA LEU A 2 -7.34 1.38 -25.54
C LEU A 2 -6.28 1.88 -24.54
N GLU A 3 -5.50 2.90 -24.88
CA GLU A 3 -4.48 3.48 -24.00
C GLU A 3 -5.07 4.05 -22.68
N SER A 4 -6.25 4.66 -22.76
CA SER A 4 -6.98 5.15 -21.58
C SER A 4 -7.48 4.01 -20.68
N PHE A 5 -7.80 2.84 -21.25
CA PHE A 5 -8.24 1.68 -20.47
C PHE A 5 -7.07 1.06 -19.69
N PHE A 6 -5.93 0.79 -20.33
CA PHE A 6 -4.77 0.23 -19.64
C PHE A 6 -4.22 1.17 -18.57
N SER A 7 -4.17 2.47 -18.86
CA SER A 7 -3.79 3.49 -17.88
C SER A 7 -4.70 3.48 -16.66
N TYR A 8 -6.00 3.27 -16.88
CA TYR A 8 -6.99 3.15 -15.80
C TYR A 8 -6.81 1.87 -14.97
N ILE A 9 -6.47 0.74 -15.60
CA ILE A 9 -6.16 -0.50 -14.87
C ILE A 9 -4.92 -0.32 -13.99
N GLU A 10 -3.82 0.21 -14.55
CA GLU A 10 -2.60 0.50 -13.78
C GLU A 10 -2.88 1.46 -12.60
N TRP A 11 -3.76 2.43 -12.83
CA TRP A 11 -4.20 3.33 -11.77
C TRP A 11 -4.93 2.60 -10.64
N ILE A 12 -5.88 1.73 -10.97
CA ILE A 12 -6.61 0.92 -9.99
C ILE A 12 -5.64 0.06 -9.19
N GLU A 13 -4.64 -0.55 -9.83
CA GLU A 13 -3.62 -1.34 -9.14
C GLU A 13 -2.90 -0.50 -8.09
N LEU A 14 -2.37 0.67 -8.49
CA LEU A 14 -1.66 1.56 -7.58
C LEU A 14 -2.55 2.01 -6.40
N GLU A 15 -3.80 2.39 -6.66
CA GLU A 15 -4.76 2.74 -5.61
C GLU A 15 -5.01 1.55 -4.68
N THR A 16 -5.23 0.36 -5.24
CA THR A 16 -5.49 -0.87 -4.48
C THR A 16 -4.34 -1.19 -3.54
N PHE A 17 -3.08 -1.06 -3.97
CA PHE A 17 -1.95 -1.41 -3.12
C PHE A 17 -1.61 -0.35 -2.08
N PHE A 18 -1.69 0.95 -2.41
CA PHE A 18 -1.01 1.98 -1.62
C PHE A 18 -1.91 3.04 -0.99
N SER A 19 -3.10 3.31 -1.55
CA SER A 19 -3.91 4.46 -1.12
C SER A 19 -4.48 4.32 0.30
N GLY A 20 -4.80 3.10 0.72
CA GLY A 20 -5.36 2.79 2.04
C GLY A 20 -4.38 2.92 3.19
N TYR A 21 -3.07 2.93 2.91
CA TYR A 21 -2.04 2.93 3.95
C TYR A 21 -2.11 4.15 4.88
N LEU A 22 -2.41 5.34 4.34
CA LEU A 22 -2.50 6.56 5.13
C LEU A 22 -3.58 6.46 6.23
N LEU A 23 -4.73 5.86 5.91
CA LEU A 23 -5.79 5.64 6.90
C LEU A 23 -5.40 4.57 7.91
N VAL A 24 -4.77 3.47 7.47
CA VAL A 24 -4.24 2.46 8.38
C VAL A 24 -3.24 3.08 9.36
N TYR A 25 -2.31 3.90 8.86
CA TYR A 25 -1.38 4.66 9.71
C TYR A 25 -2.12 5.51 10.74
N ALA A 26 -3.12 6.30 10.30
CA ALA A 26 -3.89 7.18 11.18
C ALA A 26 -4.66 6.40 12.26
N ILE A 27 -5.29 5.27 11.90
CA ILE A 27 -6.00 4.40 12.84
C ILE A 27 -5.03 3.85 13.89
N ILE A 28 -3.89 3.30 13.48
CA ILE A 28 -2.91 2.74 14.42
C ILE A 28 -2.33 3.84 15.32
N HIS A 29 -2.09 5.03 14.78
CA HIS A 29 -1.63 6.16 15.57
C HIS A 29 -2.68 6.62 16.59
N LEU A 30 -3.96 6.67 16.21
CA LEU A 30 -5.07 7.00 17.10
C LEU A 30 -5.20 5.97 18.23
N VAL A 31 -5.11 4.68 17.91
CA VAL A 31 -5.12 3.58 18.89
C VAL A 31 -3.92 3.68 19.82
N ALA A 32 -2.74 4.03 19.29
CA ALA A 32 -1.52 4.26 20.07
C ALA A 32 -1.59 5.48 21.01
N SER A 33 -2.58 6.35 20.84
CA SER A 33 -2.80 7.51 21.70
C SER A 33 -3.84 7.28 22.81
N LYS A 34 -4.60 6.17 22.78
CA LYS A 34 -5.72 5.92 23.71
C LYS A 34 -5.51 4.67 24.58
N PRO A 35 -5.54 4.79 25.92
CA PRO A 35 -5.55 3.63 26.82
C PRO A 35 -6.79 2.75 26.56
N PRO A 36 -6.73 1.42 26.79
CA PRO A 36 -5.61 0.65 27.34
C PRO A 36 -4.63 0.12 26.28
N LEU A 37 -4.94 0.24 24.99
CA LEU A 37 -4.17 -0.38 23.89
C LEU A 37 -2.88 0.38 23.54
N THR A 38 -2.66 1.57 24.10
CA THR A 38 -1.48 2.44 23.92
C THR A 38 -0.16 1.66 23.92
N SER A 39 0.09 0.83 24.93
CA SER A 39 1.39 0.14 25.08
C SER A 39 1.63 -0.87 23.96
N PHE A 40 0.61 -1.70 23.66
CA PHE A 40 0.70 -2.68 22.58
C PHE A 40 0.87 -2.00 21.23
N ALA A 41 0.05 -0.99 20.93
CA ALA A 41 0.14 -0.29 19.65
C ALA A 41 1.49 0.43 19.46
N LYS A 42 2.01 1.10 20.49
CA LYS A 42 3.33 1.77 20.42
C LYS A 42 4.50 0.80 20.27
N THR A 43 4.45 -0.34 20.94
CA THR A 43 5.59 -1.28 20.97
C THR A 43 5.53 -2.34 19.86
N ARG A 44 4.34 -2.72 19.40
CA ARG A 44 4.13 -3.85 18.47
C ARG A 44 3.61 -3.43 17.10
N LEU A 45 2.73 -2.43 17.01
CA LEU A 45 2.08 -2.07 15.74
C LEU A 45 2.81 -0.93 15.01
N LEU A 46 3.01 0.21 15.68
CA LEU A 46 3.65 1.39 15.09
C LEU A 46 5.02 1.09 14.45
N PRO A 47 5.95 0.35 15.09
CA PRO A 47 7.24 0.06 14.49
C PRO A 47 7.17 -0.89 13.29
N LYS A 48 6.02 -1.57 13.08
CA LYS A 48 5.81 -2.53 12.01
C LYS A 48 5.09 -1.93 10.80
N LEU A 49 4.55 -0.72 10.92
CA LEU A 49 3.88 -0.03 9.82
C LEU A 49 4.75 0.09 8.55
N PRO A 50 6.05 0.45 8.60
CA PRO A 50 6.86 0.51 7.38
C PRO A 50 7.08 -0.86 6.73
N LEU A 51 7.22 -1.90 7.54
CA LEU A 51 7.38 -3.27 7.05
C LEU A 51 6.10 -3.80 6.41
N ALA A 52 4.93 -3.48 6.98
CA ALA A 52 3.63 -3.76 6.38
C ALA A 52 3.48 -3.08 5.01
N TYR A 53 3.93 -1.83 4.91
CA TYR A 53 3.95 -1.09 3.64
C TYR A 53 4.91 -1.71 2.63
N ALA A 54 6.10 -2.13 3.08
CA ALA A 54 7.08 -2.83 2.25
C ALA A 54 6.50 -4.14 1.71
N LEU A 55 5.75 -4.88 2.53
CA LEU A 55 5.06 -6.10 2.12
C LEU A 55 4.02 -5.82 1.02
N ALA A 56 3.21 -4.77 1.15
CA ALA A 56 2.29 -4.35 0.08
C ALA A 56 3.06 -4.02 -1.21
N GLY A 57 4.21 -3.34 -1.11
CA GLY A 57 5.12 -3.10 -2.22
C GLY A 57 5.67 -4.37 -2.87
N THR A 58 6.05 -5.36 -2.07
CA THR A 58 6.52 -6.66 -2.56
C THR A 58 5.41 -7.43 -3.26
N LEU A 59 4.18 -7.40 -2.74
CA LEU A 59 3.02 -8.01 -3.41
C LEU A 59 2.73 -7.32 -4.75
N TYR A 60 2.84 -5.99 -4.80
CA TYR A 60 2.71 -5.23 -6.04
C TYR A 60 3.79 -5.61 -7.05
N LEU A 61 5.06 -5.73 -6.64
CA LEU A 61 6.12 -6.25 -7.51
C LEU A 61 5.80 -7.66 -8.01
N GLY A 62 5.28 -8.53 -7.15
CA GLY A 62 4.84 -9.87 -7.54
C GLY A 62 3.76 -9.85 -8.63
N LEU A 63 2.83 -8.90 -8.56
CA LEU A 63 1.83 -8.67 -9.62
C LEU A 63 2.51 -8.22 -10.92
N GLN A 64 3.38 -7.21 -10.87
CA GLN A 64 4.07 -6.71 -12.07
C GLN A 64 4.94 -7.80 -12.74
N LEU A 65 5.59 -8.67 -11.95
CA LEU A 65 6.35 -9.80 -12.49
C LEU A 65 5.44 -10.86 -13.13
N LYS A 66 4.27 -11.12 -12.54
CA LYS A 66 3.28 -12.03 -13.12
C LYS A 66 2.78 -11.51 -14.47
N ASP A 67 2.52 -10.20 -14.57
CA ASP A 67 1.97 -9.61 -15.79
C ASP A 67 3.00 -9.50 -16.91
N ALA A 68 4.29 -9.50 -16.58
CA ALA A 68 5.38 -9.58 -17.55
C ALA A 68 5.64 -11.00 -18.09
N TYR A 69 5.02 -12.04 -17.52
CA TYR A 69 5.18 -13.41 -18.03
C TYR A 69 4.44 -13.60 -19.36
N PRO A 70 5.02 -14.34 -20.34
CA PRO A 70 6.30 -15.05 -20.29
C PRO A 70 7.52 -14.23 -20.73
N ASP A 71 7.31 -13.07 -21.34
CA ASP A 71 8.37 -12.26 -21.94
C ASP A 71 8.90 -11.19 -20.97
N TYR A 72 9.93 -11.56 -20.22
CA TYR A 72 10.62 -10.67 -19.28
C TYR A 72 11.63 -9.71 -19.95
N THR A 73 11.57 -9.50 -21.26
CA THR A 73 12.48 -8.55 -21.90
C THR A 73 12.16 -7.11 -21.47
N ILE A 74 13.22 -6.31 -21.25
CA ILE A 74 13.09 -4.90 -20.83
C ILE A 74 12.30 -4.10 -21.87
N GLY A 75 12.46 -4.41 -23.16
CA GLY A 75 11.71 -3.76 -24.24
C GLY A 75 10.20 -4.03 -24.13
N HIS A 76 9.80 -5.27 -23.83
CA HIS A 76 8.41 -5.63 -23.65
C HIS A 76 7.81 -4.95 -22.40
N MET A 77 8.52 -4.99 -21.27
CA MET A 77 8.09 -4.33 -20.04
C MET A 77 7.98 -2.80 -20.21
N ALA A 78 8.96 -2.17 -20.87
CA ALA A 78 8.94 -0.73 -21.09
C ALA A 78 7.79 -0.30 -22.02
N ALA A 79 7.43 -1.15 -23.00
CA ALA A 79 6.34 -0.87 -23.93
C ALA A 79 4.95 -1.07 -23.32
N SER A 80 4.79 -1.93 -22.31
CA SER A 80 3.50 -2.20 -21.67
C SER A 80 3.14 -1.21 -20.56
N VAL A 81 4.12 -0.47 -20.03
CA VAL A 81 3.95 0.44 -18.90
C VAL A 81 3.42 1.80 -19.35
N GLN A 82 2.21 2.16 -18.91
CA GLN A 82 1.60 3.46 -19.22
C GLN A 82 2.02 4.55 -18.21
N LEU A 83 2.20 4.19 -16.94
CA LEU A 83 2.51 5.11 -15.83
C LEU A 83 3.89 4.82 -15.20
N PRO A 84 5.00 4.90 -15.95
CA PRO A 84 6.30 4.41 -15.50
C PRO A 84 6.80 5.07 -14.23
N PHE A 85 6.64 6.40 -14.11
CA PHE A 85 7.07 7.13 -12.93
C PHE A 85 6.31 6.71 -11.66
N LEU A 86 5.00 6.47 -11.76
CA LEU A 86 4.19 6.03 -10.62
C LEU A 86 4.48 4.58 -10.24
N LYS A 87 4.71 3.70 -11.23
CA LYS A 87 5.13 2.32 -10.97
C LYS A 87 6.50 2.27 -10.28
N ILE A 88 7.47 3.04 -10.77
CA ILE A 88 8.78 3.16 -10.13
C ILE A 88 8.61 3.68 -8.70
N TRP A 89 7.84 4.75 -8.50
CA TRP A 89 7.55 5.28 -7.17
C TRP A 89 6.91 4.22 -6.27
N ALA A 90 5.90 3.49 -6.75
CA ALA A 90 5.29 2.38 -6.01
C ALA A 90 6.32 1.32 -5.59
N LEU A 91 7.22 0.93 -6.49
CA LEU A 91 8.26 -0.08 -6.21
C LEU A 91 9.30 0.40 -5.20
N LEU A 92 9.51 1.71 -5.05
CA LEU A 92 10.38 2.25 -3.98
C LEU A 92 9.87 1.92 -2.57
N SER A 93 8.60 1.53 -2.41
CA SER A 93 8.09 1.03 -1.13
C SER A 93 8.84 -0.21 -0.61
N ILE A 94 9.48 -1.00 -1.49
CA ILE A 94 10.29 -2.15 -1.10
C ILE A 94 11.51 -1.72 -0.28
N LEU A 95 12.00 -0.48 -0.44
CA LEU A 95 13.12 0.05 0.35
C LEU A 95 12.81 0.08 1.86
N PHE A 96 11.53 0.05 2.26
CA PHE A 96 11.13 -0.06 3.67
C PHE A 96 11.41 -1.45 4.27
N TRP A 97 11.90 -2.44 3.52
CA TRP A 97 12.52 -3.62 4.12
C TRP A 97 13.87 -3.29 4.77
N ILE A 98 14.58 -2.27 4.26
CA ILE A 98 15.91 -1.89 4.74
C ILE A 98 15.78 -1.19 6.11
N PRO A 99 16.59 -1.58 7.11
CA PRO A 99 16.55 -0.99 8.46
C PRO A 99 16.71 0.54 8.52
N LEU A 100 17.35 1.16 7.52
CA LEU A 100 17.51 2.61 7.46
C LEU A 100 16.16 3.32 7.31
N PHE A 101 15.27 2.79 6.47
CA PHE A 101 13.97 3.41 6.17
C PHE A 101 12.87 2.99 7.14
N ASN A 102 12.92 1.75 7.66
CA ASN A 102 11.85 1.22 8.52
C ASN A 102 11.83 1.74 9.96
N LYS A 103 12.92 2.38 10.42
CA LYS A 103 13.00 2.96 11.77
C LYS A 103 12.06 4.14 11.98
N LYS A 104 11.66 4.83 10.90
CA LYS A 104 10.83 6.05 10.98
C LYS A 104 9.53 5.87 10.18
N PRO A 105 8.40 5.54 10.84
CA PRO A 105 7.11 5.33 10.16
C PRO A 105 6.59 6.53 9.36
N VAL A 106 7.07 7.73 9.65
CA VAL A 106 6.71 8.93 8.89
C VAL A 106 7.18 8.86 7.44
N PHE A 107 8.30 8.17 7.15
CA PHE A 107 8.78 8.07 5.77
C PHE A 107 7.87 7.22 4.88
N SER A 108 7.35 6.10 5.38
CA SER A 108 6.37 5.30 4.64
C SER A 108 5.04 6.05 4.47
N LEU A 109 4.64 6.84 5.47
CA LEU A 109 3.49 7.73 5.35
C LEU A 109 3.69 8.76 4.22
N LEU A 110 4.81 9.49 4.21
CA LEU A 110 5.12 10.47 3.17
C LEU A 110 5.14 9.83 1.79
N HIS A 111 5.76 8.66 1.65
CA HIS A 111 5.76 7.90 0.40
C HIS A 111 4.35 7.55 -0.07
N SER A 112 3.51 7.01 0.82
CA SER A 112 2.13 6.64 0.52
C SER A 112 1.21 7.82 0.22
N SER A 113 1.54 9.01 0.74
CA SER A 113 0.70 10.20 0.62
C SER A 113 0.47 10.61 -0.83
N VAL A 114 1.45 10.34 -1.72
CA VAL A 114 1.32 10.56 -3.16
C VAL A 114 0.08 9.84 -3.70
N PHE A 115 -0.06 8.53 -3.42
CA PHE A 115 -1.21 7.74 -3.87
C PHE A 115 -2.53 8.18 -3.24
N PHE A 116 -2.51 8.60 -1.97
CA PHE A 116 -3.69 9.11 -1.31
C PHE A 116 -4.18 10.44 -1.90
N PHE A 117 -3.28 11.40 -2.18
CA PHE A 117 -3.65 12.67 -2.82
C PHE A 117 -4.14 12.48 -4.26
N LEU A 118 -3.56 11.52 -4.95
CA LEU A 118 -4.00 11.10 -6.28
C LEU A 118 -5.44 10.56 -6.26
N LEU A 119 -5.78 9.68 -5.30
CA LEU A 119 -7.15 9.24 -5.05
C LEU A 119 -8.08 10.43 -4.73
N LEU A 120 -7.67 11.33 -3.83
CA LEU A 120 -8.48 12.50 -3.48
C LEU A 120 -8.74 13.42 -4.68
N LYS A 121 -7.72 13.64 -5.52
CA LYS A 121 -7.87 14.41 -6.76
C LYS A 121 -8.89 13.74 -7.68
N SER A 122 -8.82 12.42 -7.85
CA SER A 122 -9.77 11.65 -8.66
C SER A 122 -11.19 11.79 -8.13
N LEU A 123 -11.41 11.58 -6.83
CA LEU A 123 -12.71 11.74 -6.19
C LEU A 123 -13.24 13.17 -6.31
N TYR A 124 -12.39 14.17 -6.09
CA TYR A 124 -12.77 15.58 -6.22
C TYR A 124 -13.26 15.89 -7.65
N LEU A 125 -12.51 15.49 -8.67
CA LEU A 125 -12.91 15.71 -10.07
C LEU A 125 -14.23 15.00 -10.38
N ASN A 126 -14.42 13.77 -9.91
CA ASN A 126 -15.64 13.00 -10.15
C ASN A 126 -16.85 13.51 -9.37
N LEU A 127 -16.69 14.21 -8.24
CA LEU A 127 -17.80 14.76 -7.45
C LEU A 127 -18.23 16.16 -7.90
N PHE A 128 -17.29 16.97 -8.38
CA PHE A 128 -17.53 18.40 -8.63
C PHE A 128 -17.59 18.78 -10.12
N THR A 129 -17.34 17.85 -11.04
CA THR A 129 -17.56 18.09 -12.48
C THR A 129 -18.93 17.57 -12.91
N SER A 130 -19.64 18.31 -13.76
CA SER A 130 -21.01 18.02 -14.20
C SER A 130 -21.18 16.71 -14.99
N ALA A 131 -20.09 15.98 -15.23
CA ALA A 131 -20.05 14.68 -15.89
C ALA A 131 -19.90 13.51 -14.89
N ALA A 132 -20.18 13.76 -13.61
CA ALA A 132 -20.08 12.81 -12.51
C ALA A 132 -20.92 11.55 -12.75
N ASP A 133 -20.26 10.43 -13.05
CA ASP A 133 -20.87 9.12 -13.00
C ASP A 133 -20.78 8.56 -11.57
N ASN A 134 -21.93 8.44 -10.91
CA ASN A 134 -22.04 7.89 -9.56
C ASN A 134 -21.43 6.49 -9.44
N ASP A 135 -21.44 5.70 -10.51
CA ASP A 135 -20.85 4.36 -10.52
C ASP A 135 -19.32 4.41 -10.44
N MET A 136 -18.68 5.42 -11.04
CA MET A 136 -17.23 5.62 -10.94
C MET A 136 -16.81 5.91 -9.50
N VAL A 137 -17.49 6.85 -8.82
CA VAL A 137 -17.21 7.18 -7.41
C VAL A 137 -17.39 5.96 -6.53
N ARG A 138 -18.49 5.22 -6.71
CA ARG A 138 -18.77 3.99 -5.96
C ARG A 138 -17.67 2.94 -6.15
N ASN A 139 -17.17 2.78 -7.37
CA ASN A 139 -16.10 1.81 -7.66
C ASN A 139 -14.76 2.25 -7.06
N SER A 140 -14.39 3.53 -7.15
CA SER A 140 -13.20 4.06 -6.46
C SER A 140 -13.26 3.84 -4.94
N MET A 141 -14.42 4.04 -4.32
CA MET A 141 -14.57 3.79 -2.87
C MET A 141 -14.45 2.31 -2.51
N LYS A 142 -14.89 1.39 -3.37
CA LYS A 142 -14.66 -0.05 -3.19
C LYS A 142 -13.17 -0.39 -3.28
N ILE A 143 -12.48 0.14 -4.29
CA ILE A 143 -11.02 -0.04 -4.46
C ILE A 143 -10.27 0.47 -3.24
N TYR A 144 -10.62 1.67 -2.76
CA TYR A 144 -10.03 2.24 -1.55
C TYR A 144 -10.27 1.36 -0.31
N SER A 145 -11.48 0.82 -0.16
CA SER A 145 -11.81 -0.11 0.93
C SER A 145 -10.96 -1.39 0.86
N VAL A 146 -10.78 -1.96 -0.33
CA VAL A 146 -9.87 -3.09 -0.55
C VAL A 146 -8.45 -2.72 -0.16
N SER A 147 -7.99 -1.52 -0.50
CA SER A 147 -6.65 -1.05 -0.13
C SER A 147 -6.43 -0.97 1.38
N ILE A 148 -7.43 -0.48 2.11
CA ILE A 148 -7.38 -0.44 3.59
C ILE A 148 -7.27 -1.86 4.15
N ILE A 149 -8.11 -2.79 3.67
CA ILE A 149 -8.10 -4.19 4.11
C ILE A 149 -6.74 -4.84 3.81
N LEU A 150 -6.21 -4.66 2.60
CA LEU A 150 -4.92 -5.19 2.19
C LEU A 150 -3.80 -4.71 3.13
N ASN A 151 -3.75 -3.41 3.43
CA ASN A 151 -2.72 -2.84 4.31
C ASN A 151 -2.90 -3.28 5.78
N LEU A 152 -4.13 -3.48 6.26
CA LEU A 152 -4.39 -4.06 7.59
C LEU A 152 -3.93 -5.52 7.66
N VAL A 153 -4.22 -6.32 6.64
CA VAL A 153 -3.79 -7.72 6.55
C VAL A 153 -2.26 -7.79 6.48
N ALA A 154 -1.62 -6.93 5.68
CA ALA A 154 -0.15 -6.86 5.63
C ALA A 154 0.45 -6.55 7.00
N LEU A 155 -0.14 -5.61 7.74
CA LEU A 155 0.29 -5.29 9.11
C LEU A 155 0.11 -6.48 10.04
N LEU A 156 -1.05 -7.14 10.02
CA LEU A 156 -1.33 -8.32 10.82
C LEU A 156 -0.31 -9.42 10.54
N LEU A 157 -0.02 -9.73 9.28
CA LEU A 157 0.96 -10.74 8.89
C LEU A 157 2.37 -10.42 9.41
N VAL A 158 2.84 -9.19 9.20
CA VAL A 158 4.15 -8.75 9.69
C VAL A 158 4.22 -8.84 11.23
N THR A 159 3.15 -8.45 11.92
CA THR A 159 3.08 -8.58 13.38
C THR A 159 3.12 -10.05 13.80
N LEU A 160 2.32 -10.93 13.20
CA LEU A 160 2.28 -12.36 13.53
C LEU A 160 3.63 -13.05 13.30
N ILE A 161 4.27 -12.81 12.15
CA ILE A 161 5.60 -13.35 11.82
C ILE A 161 6.62 -12.92 12.88
N SER A 162 6.55 -11.66 13.34
CA SER A 162 7.46 -11.15 14.36
C SER A 162 7.29 -11.77 15.75
N LEU A 163 6.18 -12.48 15.99
CA LEU A 163 5.93 -13.21 17.24
C LEU A 163 6.49 -14.64 17.21
N LEU A 164 6.76 -15.23 16.04
CA LEU A 164 7.26 -16.61 15.91
C LEU A 164 8.56 -16.88 16.72
N PRO A 165 9.59 -16.01 16.69
CA PRO A 165 10.81 -16.24 17.47
C PRO A 165 10.59 -16.24 18.99
N ALA A 166 9.54 -15.56 19.47
CA ALA A 166 9.23 -15.51 20.89
C ALA A 166 8.67 -16.84 21.42
N PHE A 167 7.98 -17.61 20.57
CA PHE A 167 7.48 -18.93 20.94
C PHE A 167 8.57 -20.00 20.95
N SER A 168 9.55 -19.92 20.02
CA SER A 168 10.65 -20.89 19.94
C SER A 168 11.58 -20.88 21.18
N LYS A 169 11.75 -19.72 21.83
CA LYS A 169 12.61 -19.59 23.03
C LYS A 169 11.99 -20.11 24.32
N LYS A 170 10.68 -20.38 24.36
CA LYS A 170 9.97 -20.77 25.59
C LYS A 170 9.99 -22.27 25.85
N THR A 171 10.43 -23.07 24.88
CA THR A 171 10.51 -24.55 24.95
C THR A 171 11.92 -25.09 25.24
N SER A 172 12.90 -24.24 25.50
CA SER A 172 14.30 -24.60 25.74
C SER A 172 14.78 -24.35 27.18
N THR A 173 13.87 -24.28 28.13
CA THR A 173 14.11 -24.22 29.60
C THR A 173 13.29 -25.30 30.27
#